data_AF-A0A3E3DQX6-F1
#
_entry.id   AF-A0A3E3DQX6-F1
#
_cell.length_a   1.000
_cell.length_b   1.000
_cell.length_c   1.000
_cell.angle_alpha   90.00
_cell.angle_beta   90.00
_cell.angle_gamma   90.00
#
_symmetry.space_group_name_H-M   'P 1'
#
loop_
_entity.id
_entity.type
_entity.pdbx_description
1 polymer ?
#
loop_
_entity_poly.entity_id
_entity_poly.type
_entity_poly.pdbx_seq_one_letter_code
_entity_poly.pdbx_strand_id
1 'polypeptide(L)'
;MEPYYYSQMNKTEQSAYHAMKTGLTALAPSFAVPRLENRELADIFFKLRLDCPELFYGTGFHYRFYQNSGSVEMIPEYLFDKGKVKEHQKAMSARTAKLVRPAESMTEWEKERYIHDFICTSVRYDKLKKPYSHEIIGPMGQGVGVCEGIAKTVKILCDALGIWCMIAISEANPEKGIKYRHAWNIVKIGGRYYHLDATFDNSLGRGETIRYDYFNLGDKQLFRDHEPVLYQAPPCSDGDHFYYREKKLSFTKTEDVAKRAAQAVKKGKPLIFHWRGGYLTRDTVTELLNLMEEAARQKGKHVRAGLNWPQAVFFAEFTEVLPAEELLVETANEGEVL
;
A
#
# COMPACT_ATOMS: atom_id res chain seq x y z
N MET A 1 -8.33 15.52 10.36
CA MET A 1 -7.06 15.02 10.92
C MET A 1 -5.94 15.93 10.44
N GLU A 2 -4.96 16.26 11.27
CA GLU A 2 -3.86 17.14 10.84
C GLU A 2 -2.94 16.39 9.85
N PRO A 3 -2.51 17.02 8.74
CA PRO A 3 -1.62 16.37 7.78
C PRO A 3 -0.22 16.09 8.36
N TYR A 4 0.35 14.92 8.06
CA TYR A 4 1.59 14.47 8.70
C TYR A 4 2.79 15.29 8.24
N TYR A 5 3.01 15.41 6.93
CA TYR A 5 4.18 16.11 6.42
C TYR A 5 4.17 17.59 6.77
N TYR A 6 3.00 18.22 6.73
CA TYR A 6 2.81 19.60 7.20
C TYR A 6 3.33 19.81 8.64
N SER A 7 3.05 18.87 9.55
CA SER A 7 3.50 18.97 10.96
C SER A 7 5.02 18.85 11.13
N GLN A 8 5.73 18.31 10.15
CA GLN A 8 7.19 18.16 10.16
C GLN A 8 7.92 19.36 9.54
N MET A 9 7.18 20.30 8.96
CA MET A 9 7.72 21.47 8.28
C MET A 9 8.01 22.63 9.23
N ASN A 10 9.01 23.45 8.90
CA ASN A 10 9.25 24.74 9.55
C ASN A 10 8.20 25.79 9.15
N LYS A 11 8.19 26.96 9.81
CA LYS A 11 7.16 28.00 9.59
C LYS A 11 7.11 28.52 8.14
N THR A 12 8.24 28.63 7.46
CA THR A 12 8.32 29.12 6.08
C THR A 12 7.77 28.08 5.12
N GLU A 13 8.15 26.81 5.30
CA GLU A 13 7.63 25.67 4.53
C GLU A 13 6.12 25.50 4.73
N GLN A 14 5.63 25.61 5.97
CA GLN A 14 4.20 25.59 6.29
C GLN A 14 3.43 26.72 5.60
N SER A 15 4.03 27.92 5.52
CA SER A 15 3.42 29.06 4.82
C SER A 15 3.33 28.81 3.31
N ALA A 16 4.36 28.20 2.71
CA ALA A 16 4.34 27.79 1.31
C ALA A 16 3.33 26.67 1.06
N TYR A 17 3.30 25.64 1.91
CA TYR A 17 2.32 24.56 1.88
C TYR A 17 0.88 25.08 1.87
N HIS A 18 0.55 26.01 2.78
CA HIS A 18 -0.79 26.61 2.85
C HIS A 18 -1.14 27.42 1.62
N ALA A 19 -0.20 28.23 1.12
CA ALA A 19 -0.40 29.00 -0.10
C ALA A 19 -0.65 28.08 -1.31
N MET A 20 0.14 27.00 -1.45
CA MET A 20 -0.06 25.96 -2.46
C MET A 20 -1.42 25.29 -2.34
N LYS A 21 -1.77 24.80 -1.15
CA LYS A 21 -3.06 24.16 -0.89
C LYS A 21 -4.23 25.08 -1.24
N THR A 22 -4.16 26.35 -0.82
CA THR A 22 -5.20 27.35 -1.09
C THR A 22 -5.35 27.61 -2.58
N GLY A 23 -4.24 27.87 -3.27
CA GLY A 23 -4.26 28.14 -4.71
C GLY A 23 -4.74 26.96 -5.56
N LEU A 24 -4.31 25.73 -5.23
CA LEU A 24 -4.77 24.50 -5.88
C LEU A 24 -6.25 24.24 -5.60
N THR A 25 -6.73 24.47 -4.38
CA THR A 25 -8.16 24.31 -4.02
C THR A 25 -9.02 25.31 -4.79
N ALA A 26 -8.55 26.55 -4.98
CA ALA A 26 -9.23 27.57 -5.76
C ALA A 26 -9.21 27.33 -7.27
N LEU A 27 -8.41 26.36 -7.76
CA LEU A 27 -8.12 26.15 -9.18
C LEU A 27 -7.64 27.45 -9.83
N ALA A 28 -6.73 28.15 -9.14
CA ALA A 28 -6.18 29.42 -9.57
C ALA A 28 -5.12 29.22 -10.68
N PRO A 29 -5.12 30.03 -11.75
CA PRO A 29 -4.13 29.90 -12.81
C PRO A 29 -2.71 30.21 -12.33
N SER A 30 -2.57 31.05 -11.31
CA SER A 30 -1.32 31.27 -10.57
C SER A 30 -1.61 31.81 -9.16
N PHE A 31 -0.64 31.72 -8.27
CA PHE A 31 -0.71 32.28 -6.91
C PHE A 31 0.69 32.51 -6.33
N ALA A 32 0.78 33.42 -5.36
CA ALA A 32 2.05 33.74 -4.69
C ALA A 32 2.35 32.72 -3.57
N VAL A 33 3.61 32.32 -3.45
CA VAL A 33 4.15 31.51 -2.34
C VAL A 33 5.42 32.18 -1.79
N PRO A 34 5.81 31.94 -0.52
CA PRO A 34 7.09 32.42 0.02
C PRO A 34 8.25 32.06 -0.90
N ARG A 35 9.23 32.96 -1.01
CA ARG A 35 10.41 32.74 -1.84
C ARG A 35 11.32 31.68 -1.20
N LEU A 36 11.39 30.52 -1.84
CA LEU A 36 12.26 29.38 -1.52
C LEU A 36 12.96 28.90 -2.81
N GLU A 37 13.96 28.03 -2.68
CA GLU A 37 14.57 27.39 -3.85
C GLU A 37 13.57 26.49 -4.57
N ASN A 38 13.74 26.31 -5.89
CA ASN A 38 12.84 25.47 -6.69
C ASN A 38 12.73 24.03 -6.14
N ARG A 39 13.86 23.48 -5.66
CA ARG A 39 13.88 22.13 -5.09
C ARG A 39 13.07 22.05 -3.80
N GLU A 40 13.12 23.07 -2.94
CA GLU A 40 12.32 23.14 -1.71
C GLU A 40 10.84 23.25 -2.05
N LEU A 41 10.46 24.11 -3.00
CA LEU A 41 9.07 24.22 -3.46
C LEU A 41 8.56 22.91 -4.06
N ALA A 42 9.39 22.20 -4.83
CA ALA A 42 9.04 20.90 -5.39
C ALA A 42 8.84 19.84 -4.30
N ASP A 43 9.69 19.82 -3.27
CA ASP A 43 9.57 18.91 -2.14
C ASP A 43 8.31 19.20 -1.30
N ILE A 44 8.02 20.47 -1.02
CA ILE A 44 6.79 20.90 -0.32
C ILE A 44 5.54 20.53 -1.13
N PHE A 45 5.55 20.77 -2.44
CA PHE A 45 4.44 20.42 -3.33
C PHE A 45 4.22 18.90 -3.38
N PHE A 46 5.30 18.11 -3.42
CA PHE A 46 5.21 16.65 -3.37
C PHE A 46 4.61 16.18 -2.04
N LYS A 47 5.12 16.66 -0.90
CA LYS A 47 4.59 16.36 0.44
C LYS A 47 3.11 16.76 0.59
N LEU A 48 2.71 17.91 0.05
CA LEU A 48 1.30 18.34 -0.01
C LEU A 48 0.42 17.32 -0.74
N ARG A 49 0.87 16.75 -1.85
CA ARG A 49 0.11 15.73 -2.59
C ARG A 49 0.04 14.39 -1.86
N LEU A 50 1.01 14.08 -1.01
CA LEU A 50 0.95 12.90 -0.14
C LEU A 50 -0.04 13.10 1.02
N ASP A 51 -0.04 14.30 1.60
CA ASP A 51 -0.93 14.69 2.70
C ASP A 51 -2.39 14.92 2.25
N CYS A 52 -2.59 15.43 1.03
CA CYS A 52 -3.89 15.80 0.47
C CYS A 52 -4.16 15.15 -0.91
N PRO A 53 -4.38 13.82 -0.96
CA PRO A 53 -4.69 13.11 -2.21
C PRO A 53 -5.92 13.64 -2.97
N GLU A 54 -6.82 14.37 -2.31
CA GLU A 54 -7.96 15.05 -2.94
C GLU A 54 -7.56 16.13 -3.95
N LEU A 55 -6.29 16.57 -3.93
CA LEU A 55 -5.68 17.50 -4.89
C LEU A 55 -5.09 16.78 -6.12
N PHE A 56 -5.62 15.61 -6.47
CA PHE A 56 -5.17 14.72 -7.56
C PHE A 56 -4.99 15.36 -8.94
N TYR A 57 -5.55 16.55 -9.13
CA TYR A 57 -5.51 17.30 -10.39
C TYR A 57 -4.29 18.21 -10.52
N GLY A 58 -3.55 18.49 -9.44
CA GLY A 58 -2.30 19.26 -9.50
C GLY A 58 -1.10 18.33 -9.64
N THR A 59 -0.47 18.27 -10.81
CA THR A 59 0.58 17.27 -11.11
C THR A 59 1.99 17.83 -11.14
N GLY A 60 2.12 19.14 -11.35
CA GLY A 60 3.39 19.84 -11.47
C GLY A 60 3.18 21.35 -11.32
N PHE A 61 4.24 22.12 -11.54
CA PHE A 61 4.16 23.58 -11.59
C PHE A 61 5.35 24.18 -12.32
N HIS A 62 5.15 25.39 -12.82
CA HIS A 62 6.21 26.34 -13.12
C HIS A 62 6.24 27.43 -12.05
N TYR A 63 7.34 28.14 -11.91
CA TYR A 63 7.39 29.33 -11.05
C TYR A 63 8.08 30.49 -11.77
N ARG A 64 7.61 31.71 -11.47
CA ARG A 64 8.22 32.96 -11.91
C ARG A 64 8.77 33.69 -10.70
N PHE A 65 9.97 34.23 -10.84
CA PHE A 65 10.61 35.07 -9.84
C PHE A 65 10.68 36.51 -10.33
N TYR A 66 10.51 37.45 -9.42
CA TYR A 66 10.68 38.88 -9.67
C TYR A 66 11.79 39.41 -8.75
N GLN A 67 12.67 40.26 -9.30
CA GLN A 67 13.73 40.88 -8.49
C GLN A 67 13.12 41.68 -7.33
N ASN A 68 13.73 41.57 -6.14
CA ASN A 68 13.30 42.20 -4.89
C ASN A 68 11.93 41.76 -4.32
N SER A 69 11.31 40.71 -4.86
CA SER A 69 10.11 40.10 -4.25
C SER A 69 10.48 39.11 -3.14
N GLY A 70 9.75 39.18 -2.01
CA GLY A 70 9.76 38.17 -0.95
C GLY A 70 8.92 36.92 -1.26
N SER A 71 8.26 36.89 -2.43
CA SER A 71 7.45 35.78 -2.92
C SER A 71 7.82 35.39 -4.35
N VAL A 72 7.50 34.16 -4.73
CA VAL A 72 7.51 33.71 -6.12
C VAL A 72 6.07 33.42 -6.56
N GLU A 73 5.81 33.58 -7.84
CA GLU A 73 4.52 33.23 -8.42
C GLU A 73 4.58 31.78 -8.90
N MET A 74 3.75 30.92 -8.33
CA MET A 74 3.58 29.53 -8.75
C MET A 74 2.45 29.42 -9.77
N ILE A 75 2.69 28.69 -10.84
CA ILE A 75 1.76 28.43 -11.94
C ILE A 75 1.55 26.90 -11.98
N PRO A 76 0.45 26.39 -11.43
CA PRO A 76 0.20 24.95 -11.37
C PRO A 76 -0.04 24.33 -12.75
N GLU A 77 0.41 23.09 -12.91
CA GLU A 77 0.01 22.23 -14.01
C GLU A 77 -1.20 21.40 -13.57
N TYR A 78 -2.34 21.64 -14.21
CA TYR A 78 -3.57 20.90 -13.95
C TYR A 78 -3.77 19.77 -14.96
N LEU A 79 -4.13 18.58 -14.46
CA LEU A 79 -4.38 17.40 -15.28
C LEU A 79 -5.61 17.55 -16.19
N PHE A 80 -6.57 18.38 -15.80
CA PHE A 80 -7.79 18.66 -16.55
C PHE A 80 -8.14 20.15 -16.51
N ASP A 81 -9.03 20.59 -17.40
CA ASP A 81 -9.63 21.90 -17.31
C ASP A 81 -10.47 22.06 -16.03
N LYS A 82 -10.71 23.32 -15.62
CA LYS A 82 -11.40 23.66 -14.37
C LYS A 82 -12.79 23.02 -14.24
N GLY A 83 -13.54 22.87 -15.33
CA GLY A 83 -14.86 22.25 -15.31
C GLY A 83 -14.76 20.76 -15.00
N LYS A 84 -13.87 20.08 -15.72
CA LYS A 84 -13.63 18.64 -15.55
C LYS A 84 -12.99 18.28 -14.20
N VAL A 85 -12.12 19.13 -13.65
CA VAL A 85 -11.63 18.95 -12.27
C VAL A 85 -12.78 18.92 -11.28
N LYS A 86 -13.72 19.89 -11.36
CA LYS A 86 -14.88 19.93 -10.46
C LYS A 86 -15.79 18.71 -10.59
N GLU A 87 -15.98 18.22 -11.81
CA GLU A 87 -16.71 16.98 -12.07
C GLU A 87 -16.04 15.78 -11.38
N HIS A 88 -14.74 15.60 -11.60
CA HIS A 88 -13.97 14.53 -10.97
C HIS A 88 -13.94 14.65 -9.45
N GLN A 89 -13.78 15.85 -8.88
CA GLN A 89 -13.84 16.07 -7.43
C GLN A 89 -15.17 15.59 -6.86
N LYS A 90 -16.30 16.00 -7.46
CA LYS A 90 -17.64 15.57 -7.03
C LYS A 90 -17.80 14.05 -7.13
N ALA A 91 -17.33 13.44 -8.23
CA ALA A 91 -17.39 12.01 -8.43
C ALA A 91 -16.56 11.24 -7.39
N MET A 92 -15.33 11.70 -7.10
CA MET A 92 -14.45 11.07 -6.12
C MET A 92 -15.03 11.20 -4.71
N SER A 93 -15.48 12.39 -4.29
CA SER A 93 -16.11 12.56 -2.97
C SER A 93 -17.34 11.66 -2.79
N ALA A 94 -18.20 11.57 -3.80
CA ALA A 94 -19.38 10.69 -3.75
C ALA A 94 -18.99 9.21 -3.69
N ARG A 95 -17.97 8.80 -4.46
CA ARG A 95 -17.48 7.42 -4.45
C ARG A 95 -16.82 7.06 -3.12
N THR A 96 -15.98 7.94 -2.57
CA THR A 96 -15.38 7.78 -1.24
C THR A 96 -16.47 7.58 -0.18
N ALA A 97 -17.45 8.49 -0.09
CA ALA A 97 -18.55 8.39 0.86
C ALA A 97 -19.35 7.07 0.72
N LYS A 98 -19.62 6.64 -0.53
CA LYS A 98 -20.30 5.37 -0.79
C LYS A 98 -19.46 4.16 -0.36
N LEU A 99 -18.17 4.16 -0.65
CA LEU A 99 -17.27 3.04 -0.36
C LEU A 99 -17.06 2.85 1.14
N VAL A 100 -16.92 3.92 1.91
CA VAL A 100 -16.63 3.81 3.35
C VAL A 100 -17.83 3.51 4.22
N ARG A 101 -19.05 3.84 3.75
CA ARG A 101 -20.29 3.68 4.52
C ARG A 101 -20.47 2.31 5.20
N PRO A 102 -20.20 1.16 4.54
CA PRO A 102 -20.34 -0.15 5.19
C PRO A 102 -19.37 -0.38 6.35
N ALA A 103 -18.26 0.36 6.42
CA ALA A 103 -17.21 0.19 7.41
C ALA A 103 -17.25 1.23 8.55
N GLU A 104 -18.16 2.21 8.53
CA GLU A 104 -18.18 3.31 9.52
C GLU A 104 -18.24 2.82 10.98
N SER A 105 -19.00 1.76 11.24
CA SER A 105 -19.20 1.17 12.57
C SER A 105 -18.22 0.05 12.92
N MET A 106 -17.28 -0.27 12.03
CA MET A 106 -16.28 -1.31 12.27
C MET A 106 -15.18 -0.82 13.22
N THR A 107 -14.45 -1.74 13.85
CA THR A 107 -13.22 -1.41 14.59
C THR A 107 -12.15 -0.83 13.66
N GLU A 108 -11.15 -0.13 14.19
CA GLU A 108 -10.05 0.44 13.38
C GLU A 108 -9.39 -0.62 12.49
N TRP A 109 -9.08 -1.79 13.06
CA TRP A 109 -8.46 -2.91 12.34
C TRP A 109 -9.38 -3.46 11.23
N GLU A 110 -10.68 -3.58 11.50
CA GLU A 110 -11.64 -4.06 10.50
C GLU A 110 -11.86 -3.04 9.38
N LYS A 111 -11.84 -1.74 9.70
CA LYS A 111 -11.90 -0.66 8.72
C LYS A 111 -10.69 -0.68 7.78
N GLU A 112 -9.49 -0.80 8.34
CA GLU A 112 -8.26 -0.93 7.56
C GLU A 112 -8.31 -2.15 6.64
N ARG A 113 -8.70 -3.32 7.18
CA ARG A 113 -8.88 -4.53 6.37
C ARG A 113 -9.89 -4.33 5.25
N TYR A 114 -11.02 -3.68 5.53
CA TYR A 114 -12.03 -3.40 4.52
C TYR A 114 -11.48 -2.55 3.36
N ILE A 115 -10.66 -1.53 3.67
CA ILE A 115 -9.96 -0.72 2.67
C ILE A 115 -8.99 -1.57 1.86
N HIS A 116 -8.16 -2.36 2.53
CA HIS A 116 -7.21 -3.27 1.89
C HIS A 116 -7.89 -4.26 0.94
N ASP A 117 -8.97 -4.90 1.40
CA ASP A 117 -9.72 -5.89 0.61
C ASP A 117 -10.34 -5.24 -0.63
N PHE A 118 -10.84 -4.01 -0.52
CA PHE A 118 -11.30 -3.23 -1.67
C PHE A 118 -10.17 -3.05 -2.71
N ILE A 119 -8.96 -2.67 -2.28
CA ILE A 119 -7.82 -2.53 -3.20
C ILE A 119 -7.52 -3.86 -3.90
N CYS A 120 -7.31 -4.94 -3.14
CA CYS A 120 -6.90 -6.23 -3.68
C CYS A 120 -7.94 -6.89 -4.59
N THR A 121 -9.22 -6.50 -4.49
CA THR A 121 -10.31 -7.08 -5.30
C THR A 121 -10.74 -6.19 -6.45
N SER A 122 -10.48 -4.88 -6.38
CA SER A 122 -11.07 -3.90 -7.30
C SER A 122 -10.05 -3.08 -8.09
N VAL A 123 -8.75 -3.19 -7.77
CA VAL A 123 -7.70 -2.39 -8.41
C VAL A 123 -6.69 -3.30 -9.08
N ARG A 124 -6.58 -3.20 -10.41
CA ARG A 124 -5.52 -3.84 -11.16
C ARG A 124 -4.28 -2.96 -11.18
N TYR A 125 -3.12 -3.54 -10.88
CA TYR A 125 -1.85 -2.84 -11.06
C TYR A 125 -1.58 -2.62 -12.56
N ASP A 126 -1.25 -1.40 -12.97
CA ASP A 126 -1.01 -1.07 -14.38
C ASP A 126 0.12 -0.06 -14.58
N LYS A 127 1.16 -0.53 -15.25
CA LYS A 127 2.38 0.23 -15.57
C LYS A 127 2.25 1.12 -16.79
N LEU A 128 1.08 1.31 -17.39
CA LEU A 128 0.91 2.15 -18.59
C LEU A 128 1.23 3.65 -18.38
N LYS A 129 1.82 4.05 -17.21
CA LYS A 129 2.40 5.37 -16.91
C LYS A 129 1.51 6.54 -17.27
N LYS A 130 0.19 6.36 -17.19
CA LYS A 130 -0.73 7.48 -17.39
C LYS A 130 -0.71 8.33 -16.11
N PRO A 131 -0.68 9.67 -16.21
CA PRO A 131 -0.60 10.52 -15.01
C PRO A 131 -1.66 10.22 -13.96
N TYR A 132 -2.85 9.78 -14.38
CA TYR A 132 -3.93 9.40 -13.48
C TYR A 132 -3.67 8.10 -12.68
N SER A 133 -2.74 7.23 -13.10
CA SER A 133 -2.42 5.98 -12.37
C SER A 133 -1.71 6.23 -11.05
N HIS A 134 -1.06 7.40 -10.92
CA HIS A 134 -0.39 7.88 -9.69
C HIS A 134 -1.34 8.62 -8.75
N GLU A 135 -2.61 8.73 -9.12
CA GLU A 135 -3.61 9.56 -8.45
C GLU A 135 -4.87 8.78 -8.13
N ILE A 136 -5.66 9.26 -7.17
CA ILE A 136 -6.86 8.54 -6.70
C ILE A 136 -7.88 8.24 -7.80
N ILE A 137 -7.91 9.05 -8.86
CA ILE A 137 -8.80 8.85 -10.02
C ILE A 137 -8.46 7.59 -10.83
N GLY A 138 -7.25 7.05 -10.73
CA GLY A 138 -6.91 5.76 -11.31
C GLY A 138 -7.63 4.63 -10.56
N PRO A 139 -7.22 4.31 -9.32
CA PRO A 139 -7.83 3.22 -8.55
C PRO A 139 -9.32 3.43 -8.29
N MET A 140 -9.72 4.64 -7.88
CA MET A 140 -11.13 4.95 -7.60
C MET A 140 -11.93 5.36 -8.83
N GLY A 141 -11.36 5.62 -9.99
CA GLY A 141 -12.14 5.90 -11.20
C GLY A 141 -12.27 4.65 -12.06
N GLN A 142 -11.12 4.14 -12.45
CA GLN A 142 -10.95 3.14 -13.49
C GLN A 142 -10.65 1.73 -12.96
N GLY A 143 -10.43 1.58 -11.65
CA GLY A 143 -10.00 0.30 -11.05
C GLY A 143 -8.57 -0.06 -11.45
N VAL A 144 -7.73 0.95 -11.70
CA VAL A 144 -6.38 0.76 -12.24
C VAL A 144 -5.41 1.76 -11.62
N GLY A 145 -4.25 1.33 -11.13
CA GLY A 145 -3.25 2.26 -10.59
C GLY A 145 -1.87 1.65 -10.41
N VAL A 146 -0.92 2.50 -9.99
CA VAL A 146 0.41 2.11 -9.51
C VAL A 146 0.52 2.32 -7.99
N CYS A 147 1.67 1.98 -7.41
CA CYS A 147 1.92 2.04 -5.97
C CYS A 147 1.48 3.38 -5.34
N GLU A 148 1.88 4.51 -5.92
CA GLU A 148 1.51 5.84 -5.42
C GLU A 148 -0.01 6.11 -5.46
N GLY A 149 -0.69 5.73 -6.54
CA GLY A 149 -2.14 5.89 -6.66
C GLY A 149 -2.91 5.01 -5.68
N ILE A 150 -2.44 3.77 -5.47
CA ILE A 150 -2.98 2.84 -4.49
C ILE A 150 -2.79 3.41 -3.08
N ALA A 151 -1.58 3.84 -2.72
CA ALA A 151 -1.30 4.39 -1.39
C ALA A 151 -2.10 5.66 -1.08
N LYS A 152 -2.29 6.54 -2.08
CA LYS A 152 -3.19 7.70 -2.01
C LYS A 152 -4.66 7.30 -1.81
N THR A 153 -5.09 6.20 -2.44
CA THR A 153 -6.45 5.69 -2.30
C THR A 153 -6.67 5.08 -0.91
N VAL A 154 -5.70 4.35 -0.36
CA VAL A 154 -5.75 3.88 1.03
C VAL A 154 -5.84 5.08 1.98
N LYS A 155 -4.97 6.08 1.80
CA LYS A 155 -4.95 7.31 2.62
C LYS A 155 -6.30 8.02 2.66
N ILE A 156 -6.92 8.29 1.51
CA ILE A 156 -8.20 9.03 1.48
C ILE A 156 -9.36 8.22 2.07
N LEU A 157 -9.33 6.89 1.96
CA LEU A 157 -10.34 6.01 2.58
C LEU A 157 -10.13 5.91 4.10
N CYS A 158 -8.88 5.84 4.57
CA CYS A 158 -8.53 5.92 5.99
C CYS A 158 -9.00 7.24 6.60
N ASP A 159 -8.71 8.37 5.95
CA ASP A 159 -9.13 9.70 6.41
C ASP A 159 -10.66 9.79 6.54
N ALA A 160 -11.38 9.28 5.54
CA ALA A 160 -12.85 9.25 5.54
C ALA A 160 -13.43 8.34 6.64
N LEU A 161 -12.68 7.33 7.10
CA LEU A 161 -13.05 6.42 8.19
C LEU A 161 -12.51 6.83 9.56
N GLY A 162 -11.78 7.95 9.63
CA GLY A 162 -11.19 8.50 10.85
C GLY A 162 -9.93 7.75 11.32
N ILE A 163 -9.29 6.96 10.45
CA ILE A 163 -8.06 6.22 10.75
C ILE A 163 -6.87 7.09 10.36
N TRP A 164 -5.92 7.26 11.27
CA TRP A 164 -4.69 7.96 10.94
C TRP A 164 -3.84 7.13 9.99
N CYS A 165 -3.44 7.76 8.89
CA CYS A 165 -2.64 7.14 7.84
C CYS A 165 -1.70 8.20 7.25
N MET A 166 -0.47 7.81 6.95
CA MET A 166 0.44 8.55 6.08
C MET A 166 0.87 7.68 4.91
N ILE A 167 1.30 8.30 3.81
CA ILE A 167 1.94 7.61 2.70
C ILE A 167 3.44 7.61 2.98
N ALA A 168 4.12 6.48 2.86
CA ALA A 168 5.57 6.37 2.93
C ALA A 168 6.13 6.18 1.52
N ILE A 169 7.32 6.71 1.25
CA ILE A 169 7.98 6.67 -0.06
C ILE A 169 9.42 6.21 0.14
N SER A 170 9.94 5.37 -0.75
CA SER A 170 11.38 5.06 -0.87
C SER A 170 11.93 5.46 -2.23
N GLU A 171 13.26 5.60 -2.32
CA GLU A 171 13.95 5.86 -3.57
C GLU A 171 14.14 4.56 -4.38
N ALA A 172 14.37 4.72 -5.70
CA ALA A 172 14.91 3.62 -6.49
C ALA A 172 16.31 3.24 -5.98
N ASN A 173 16.66 1.96 -6.05
CA ASN A 173 18.00 1.47 -5.71
C ASN A 173 18.56 0.59 -6.86
N PRO A 174 19.13 1.21 -7.90
CA PRO A 174 19.65 0.49 -9.06
C PRO A 174 20.77 -0.51 -8.71
N GLU A 175 21.54 -0.26 -7.65
CA GLU A 175 22.60 -1.17 -7.20
C GLU A 175 22.06 -2.51 -6.71
N LYS A 176 20.82 -2.53 -6.20
CA LYS A 176 20.08 -3.75 -5.82
C LYS A 176 19.09 -4.20 -6.89
N GLY A 177 19.11 -3.61 -8.08
CA GLY A 177 18.18 -3.91 -9.17
C GLY A 177 16.78 -3.30 -9.03
N ILE A 178 16.57 -2.41 -8.05
CA ILE A 178 15.28 -1.73 -7.82
C ILE A 178 15.21 -0.48 -8.71
N LYS A 179 14.36 -0.51 -9.72
CA LYS A 179 14.35 0.49 -10.81
C LYS A 179 13.49 1.72 -10.54
N TYR A 180 12.56 1.64 -9.59
CA TYR A 180 11.56 2.67 -9.35
C TYR A 180 11.44 2.99 -7.87
N ARG A 181 10.94 4.19 -7.58
CA ARG A 181 10.46 4.56 -6.25
C ARG A 181 9.27 3.69 -5.89
N HIS A 182 9.12 3.38 -4.61
CA HIS A 182 7.97 2.65 -4.11
C HIS A 182 7.18 3.51 -3.12
N ALA A 183 5.87 3.26 -3.04
CA ALA A 183 4.95 4.00 -2.19
C ALA A 183 3.96 3.06 -1.52
N TRP A 184 3.85 3.17 -0.20
CA TRP A 184 2.96 2.37 0.65
C TRP A 184 2.39 3.23 1.78
N ASN A 185 1.72 2.63 2.75
CA ASN A 185 1.11 3.35 3.87
C ASN A 185 1.71 2.97 5.22
N ILE A 186 1.66 3.92 6.15
CA ILE A 186 1.76 3.66 7.59
C ILE A 186 0.43 4.05 8.21
N VAL A 187 -0.16 3.14 8.97
CA VAL A 187 -1.49 3.27 9.57
C VAL A 187 -1.37 3.17 11.09
N LYS A 188 -2.18 3.94 11.80
CA LYS A 188 -2.25 3.89 13.26
C LYS A 188 -3.48 3.13 13.72
N ILE A 189 -3.26 2.01 14.40
CA ILE A 189 -4.30 1.13 14.95
C ILE A 189 -4.04 0.95 16.45
N GLY A 190 -5.05 1.17 17.29
CA GLY A 190 -4.91 0.96 18.73
C GLY A 190 -3.79 1.80 19.38
N GLY A 191 -3.48 2.97 18.80
CA GLY A 191 -2.42 3.85 19.28
C GLY A 191 -1.01 3.55 18.77
N ARG A 192 -0.81 2.46 18.02
CA ARG A 192 0.48 2.01 17.48
C ARG A 192 0.53 2.13 15.95
N TYR A 193 1.73 2.27 15.39
CA TYR A 193 1.94 2.43 13.95
C TYR A 193 2.36 1.12 13.31
N TYR A 194 1.83 0.86 12.12
CA TYR A 194 2.11 -0.33 11.34
C TYR A 194 2.24 0.02 9.87
N HIS A 195 3.04 -0.74 9.14
CA HIS A 195 3.10 -0.65 7.69
C HIS A 195 1.99 -1.45 7.03
N LEU A 196 1.42 -0.86 5.99
CA LEU A 196 0.45 -1.48 5.10
C LEU A 196 0.90 -1.26 3.66
N ASP A 197 1.26 -2.33 2.96
CA ASP A 197 1.48 -2.28 1.52
C ASP A 197 0.45 -3.13 0.75
N ALA A 198 -0.67 -2.49 0.44
CA ALA A 198 -1.72 -3.09 -0.38
C ALA A 198 -1.29 -3.33 -1.83
N THR A 199 -0.19 -2.72 -2.31
CA THR A 199 0.33 -2.97 -3.65
C THR A 199 0.95 -4.35 -3.74
N PHE A 200 1.85 -4.67 -2.81
CA PHE A 200 2.52 -5.97 -2.76
C PHE A 200 1.52 -7.10 -2.46
N ASP A 201 0.59 -6.89 -1.53
CA ASP A 201 -0.47 -7.87 -1.26
C ASP A 201 -1.38 -8.13 -2.47
N ASN A 202 -1.73 -7.08 -3.23
CA ASN A 202 -2.48 -7.20 -4.47
C ASN A 202 -1.73 -8.02 -5.54
N SER A 203 -0.39 -7.89 -5.61
CA SER A 203 0.45 -8.63 -6.58
C SER A 203 0.52 -10.14 -6.31
N LEU A 204 0.32 -10.54 -5.05
CA LEU A 204 0.37 -11.93 -4.61
C LEU A 204 -0.99 -12.64 -4.71
N GLY A 205 -2.08 -11.88 -4.86
CA GLY A 205 -3.43 -12.39 -4.97
C GLY A 205 -3.62 -13.30 -6.20
N ARG A 206 -4.46 -14.34 -6.06
CA ARG A 206 -4.78 -15.27 -7.15
C ARG A 206 -6.28 -15.50 -7.24
N GLY A 207 -6.89 -15.05 -8.34
CA GLY A 207 -8.34 -15.11 -8.51
C GLY A 207 -9.06 -14.39 -7.37
N GLU A 208 -9.92 -15.09 -6.64
CA GLU A 208 -10.65 -14.54 -5.48
C GLU A 208 -9.84 -14.57 -4.17
N THR A 209 -8.60 -15.07 -4.19
CA THR A 209 -7.79 -15.21 -2.99
C THR A 209 -6.99 -13.94 -2.71
N ILE A 210 -7.35 -13.26 -1.62
CA ILE A 210 -6.63 -12.09 -1.10
C ILE A 210 -5.44 -12.53 -0.23
N ARG A 211 -4.32 -11.83 -0.36
CA ARG A 211 -3.11 -11.99 0.46
C ARG A 211 -2.97 -10.82 1.44
N TYR A 212 -2.27 -11.04 2.55
CA TYR A 212 -2.14 -10.09 3.66
C TYR A 212 -0.72 -10.15 4.26
N ASP A 213 0.24 -10.44 3.40
CA ASP A 213 1.65 -10.63 3.70
C ASP A 213 2.30 -9.31 4.14
N TYR A 214 1.77 -8.17 3.69
CA TYR A 214 2.24 -6.83 4.01
C TYR A 214 1.19 -6.01 4.79
N PHE A 215 0.26 -6.68 5.46
CA PHE A 215 -0.79 -6.08 6.27
C PHE A 215 -0.40 -5.96 7.75
N ASN A 216 -0.12 -4.75 8.21
CA ASN A 216 0.30 -4.42 9.57
C ASN A 216 1.65 -5.03 10.00
N LEU A 217 2.67 -4.84 9.17
CA LEU A 217 4.05 -5.20 9.48
C LEU A 217 4.74 -4.16 10.37
N GLY A 218 5.71 -4.60 11.16
CA GLY A 218 6.68 -3.72 11.81
C GLY A 218 7.93 -3.50 10.96
N ASP A 219 8.78 -2.54 11.35
CA ASP A 219 9.97 -2.11 10.61
C ASP A 219 10.88 -3.31 10.24
N LYS A 220 11.11 -4.23 11.20
CA LYS A 220 12.00 -5.38 11.02
C LYS A 220 11.54 -6.36 9.94
N GLN A 221 10.23 -6.46 9.71
CA GLN A 221 9.66 -7.34 8.69
C GLN A 221 9.58 -6.63 7.34
N LEU A 222 9.13 -5.37 7.34
CA LEU A 222 8.98 -4.59 6.11
C LEU A 222 10.33 -4.38 5.40
N PHE A 223 11.35 -3.90 6.11
CA PHE A 223 12.64 -3.55 5.50
C PHE A 223 13.52 -4.76 5.16
N ARG A 224 12.95 -5.97 5.11
CA ARG A 224 13.61 -7.15 4.52
C ARG A 224 13.64 -7.07 3.00
N ASP A 225 12.62 -6.46 2.40
CA ASP A 225 12.45 -6.31 0.96
C ASP A 225 12.02 -4.90 0.52
N HIS A 226 11.75 -3.99 1.47
CA HIS A 226 11.55 -2.57 1.19
C HIS A 226 12.83 -1.76 1.38
N GLU A 227 13.04 -0.77 0.50
CA GLU A 227 14.10 0.24 0.70
C GLU A 227 13.71 1.24 1.81
N PRO A 228 14.71 1.86 2.47
CA PRO A 228 14.46 2.85 3.51
C PRO A 228 13.56 4.00 3.05
N VAL A 229 12.76 4.52 3.97
CA VAL A 229 11.90 5.67 3.73
C VAL A 229 12.72 6.93 3.40
N LEU A 230 12.29 7.67 2.38
CA LEU A 230 12.89 8.94 1.95
C LEU A 230 12.68 10.06 2.99
N TYR A 231 11.52 10.05 3.65
CA TYR A 231 11.17 11.02 4.68
C TYR A 231 11.06 10.33 6.04
N GLN A 232 11.34 11.08 7.11
CA GLN A 232 11.15 10.59 8.46
C GLN A 232 9.70 10.11 8.64
N ALA A 233 9.56 8.94 9.26
CA ALA A 233 8.29 8.29 9.55
C ALA A 233 8.25 7.89 11.04
N PRO A 234 7.06 7.73 11.66
CA PRO A 234 6.97 7.18 12.99
C PRO A 234 7.47 5.73 13.00
N PRO A 235 8.14 5.27 14.07
CA PRO A 235 8.64 3.90 14.16
C PRO A 235 7.49 2.90 14.23
N CYS A 236 7.56 1.83 13.43
CA CYS A 236 6.62 0.71 13.48
C CYS A 236 7.27 -0.44 14.28
N SER A 237 7.37 -0.27 15.60
CA SER A 237 8.12 -1.18 16.48
C SER A 237 7.43 -2.52 16.74
N ASP A 238 6.14 -2.62 16.47
CA ASP A 238 5.30 -3.77 16.79
C ASP A 238 4.76 -4.46 15.53
N GLY A 239 4.52 -5.76 15.62
CA GLY A 239 3.83 -6.55 14.59
C GLY A 239 2.65 -7.33 15.16
N ASP A 240 2.01 -6.81 16.21
CA ASP A 240 0.93 -7.49 16.95
C ASP A 240 -0.38 -7.57 16.16
N HIS A 241 -0.67 -6.54 15.35
CA HIS A 241 -1.85 -6.50 14.47
C HIS A 241 -1.61 -7.11 13.07
N PHE A 242 -0.48 -7.80 12.87
CA PHE A 242 -0.20 -8.54 11.63
C PHE A 242 -1.33 -9.53 11.33
N TYR A 243 -1.83 -9.54 10.10
CA TYR A 243 -3.06 -10.26 9.74
C TYR A 243 -3.06 -11.72 10.18
N TYR A 244 -2.00 -12.47 9.86
CA TYR A 244 -1.94 -13.90 10.18
C TYR A 244 -1.84 -14.17 11.68
N ARG A 245 -1.36 -13.21 12.49
CA ARG A 245 -1.40 -13.33 13.95
C ARG A 245 -2.82 -13.15 14.47
N GLU A 246 -3.52 -12.10 14.02
CA GLU A 246 -4.91 -11.83 14.36
C GLU A 246 -5.85 -12.99 13.99
N LYS A 247 -5.63 -13.57 12.81
CA LYS A 247 -6.43 -14.72 12.34
C LYS A 247 -5.98 -16.06 12.89
N LYS A 248 -4.99 -16.11 13.79
CA LYS A 248 -4.43 -17.35 14.36
C LYS A 248 -3.93 -18.32 13.27
N LEU A 249 -3.37 -17.75 12.21
CA LEU A 249 -2.72 -18.39 11.06
C LEU A 249 -1.20 -18.18 11.07
N SER A 250 -0.65 -17.77 12.21
CA SER A 250 0.79 -17.58 12.40
C SER A 250 1.34 -18.66 13.33
N PHE A 251 1.92 -19.70 12.73
CA PHE A 251 2.27 -20.94 13.42
C PHE A 251 3.71 -20.94 13.92
N THR A 252 3.91 -21.49 15.12
CA THR A 252 5.23 -21.69 15.72
C THR A 252 5.65 -23.16 15.75
N LYS A 253 4.75 -24.05 15.33
CA LYS A 253 4.85 -25.50 15.51
C LYS A 253 4.44 -26.20 14.23
N THR A 254 5.18 -27.22 13.83
CA THR A 254 4.93 -27.96 12.59
C THR A 254 3.64 -28.79 12.69
N GLU A 255 3.24 -29.21 13.89
CA GLU A 255 1.98 -29.93 14.12
C GLU A 255 0.75 -29.08 13.80
N ASP A 256 0.82 -27.75 14.02
CA ASP A 256 -0.24 -26.83 13.64
C ASP A 256 -0.40 -26.76 12.12
N VAL A 257 0.72 -26.82 11.38
CA VAL A 257 0.73 -26.84 9.91
C VAL A 257 0.05 -28.12 9.41
N ALA A 258 0.48 -29.29 9.88
CA ALA A 258 -0.12 -30.57 9.50
C ALA A 258 -1.63 -30.63 9.77
N LYS A 259 -2.04 -30.20 10.97
CA LYS A 259 -3.45 -30.16 11.37
C LYS A 259 -4.28 -29.21 10.50
N ARG A 260 -3.75 -28.02 10.20
CA ARG A 260 -4.45 -27.02 9.38
C ARG A 260 -4.50 -27.40 7.91
N ALA A 261 -3.46 -28.05 7.39
CA ALA A 261 -3.44 -28.62 6.05
C ALA A 261 -4.53 -29.70 5.91
N ALA A 262 -4.59 -30.68 6.81
CA ALA A 262 -5.63 -31.71 6.79
C ALA A 262 -7.06 -31.11 6.84
N GLN A 263 -7.25 -30.05 7.63
CA GLN A 263 -8.53 -29.33 7.69
C GLN A 263 -8.86 -28.60 6.37
N ALA A 264 -7.88 -27.96 5.75
CA ALA A 264 -8.04 -27.23 4.50
C ALA A 264 -8.35 -28.19 3.33
N VAL A 265 -7.62 -29.31 3.23
CA VAL A 265 -7.88 -30.40 2.28
C VAL A 265 -9.33 -30.89 2.40
N LYS A 266 -9.77 -31.21 3.63
CA LYS A 266 -11.15 -31.69 3.90
C LYS A 266 -12.22 -30.68 3.46
N LYS A 267 -11.94 -29.38 3.60
CA LYS A 267 -12.87 -28.30 3.24
C LYS A 267 -12.80 -27.90 1.77
N GLY A 268 -11.83 -28.42 1.00
CA GLY A 268 -11.59 -27.99 -0.37
C GLY A 268 -11.21 -26.51 -0.46
N LYS A 269 -10.47 -25.99 0.52
CA LYS A 269 -10.02 -24.59 0.55
C LYS A 269 -8.49 -24.52 0.55
N PRO A 270 -7.88 -23.46 -0.02
CA PRO A 270 -6.46 -23.23 0.16
C PRO A 270 -6.12 -22.95 1.63
N LEU A 271 -4.87 -23.21 2.01
CA LEU A 271 -4.30 -22.82 3.28
C LEU A 271 -3.27 -21.71 3.04
N ILE A 272 -3.43 -20.59 3.73
CA ILE A 272 -2.44 -19.51 3.75
C ILE A 272 -2.03 -19.29 5.20
N PHE A 273 -0.73 -19.29 5.47
CA PHE A 273 -0.23 -19.14 6.83
C PHE A 273 1.16 -18.51 6.88
N HIS A 274 1.44 -17.84 7.99
CA HIS A 274 2.76 -17.31 8.31
C HIS A 274 3.52 -18.27 9.21
N TRP A 275 4.77 -18.60 8.85
CA TRP A 275 5.67 -19.36 9.72
C TRP A 275 6.47 -18.43 10.63
N ARG A 276 6.39 -18.68 11.94
CA ARG A 276 7.17 -17.98 12.98
C ARG A 276 7.80 -18.92 14.01
N GLY A 277 7.92 -20.21 13.69
CA GLY A 277 8.47 -21.24 14.59
C GLY A 277 10.00 -21.30 14.65
N GLY A 278 10.68 -20.39 13.97
CA GLY A 278 12.13 -20.33 13.90
C GLY A 278 12.59 -19.65 12.63
N TYR A 279 13.90 -19.69 12.38
CA TYR A 279 14.46 -19.21 11.12
C TYR A 279 13.95 -20.07 9.96
N LEU A 280 13.50 -19.44 8.89
CA LEU A 280 13.02 -20.16 7.72
C LEU A 280 14.23 -20.62 6.91
N THR A 281 14.59 -21.89 7.00
CA THR A 281 15.64 -22.52 6.19
C THR A 281 15.03 -23.38 5.09
N ARG A 282 15.85 -23.82 4.12
CA ARG A 282 15.39 -24.78 3.10
C ARG A 282 14.90 -26.10 3.72
N ASP A 283 15.53 -26.54 4.81
CA ASP A 283 15.11 -27.75 5.53
C ASP A 283 13.75 -27.56 6.19
N THR A 284 13.53 -26.41 6.85
CA THR A 284 12.21 -26.08 7.42
C THR A 284 11.14 -26.01 6.33
N VAL A 285 11.43 -25.35 5.20
CA VAL A 285 10.50 -25.31 4.05
C VAL A 285 10.16 -26.72 3.58
N THR A 286 11.16 -27.58 3.41
CA THR A 286 10.99 -28.97 2.97
C THR A 286 10.14 -29.78 3.95
N GLU A 287 10.40 -29.65 5.25
CA GLU A 287 9.60 -30.30 6.30
C GLU A 287 8.14 -29.86 6.24
N LEU A 288 7.88 -28.55 6.14
CA LEU A 288 6.52 -28.01 6.07
C LEU A 288 5.78 -28.47 4.81
N LEU A 289 6.45 -28.53 3.66
CA LEU A 289 5.89 -29.05 2.42
C LEU A 289 5.50 -30.52 2.55
N ASN A 290 6.39 -31.35 3.11
CA ASN A 290 6.13 -32.78 3.32
C ASN A 290 4.89 -33.01 4.20
N LEU A 291 4.73 -32.22 5.27
CA LEU A 291 3.56 -32.32 6.14
C LEU A 291 2.25 -31.96 5.43
N MET A 292 2.27 -30.95 4.56
CA MET A 292 1.11 -30.58 3.76
C MET A 292 0.80 -31.64 2.70
N GLU A 293 1.82 -32.20 2.05
CA GLU A 293 1.68 -33.25 1.03
C GLU A 293 1.16 -34.55 1.64
N GLU A 294 1.62 -34.94 2.82
CA GLU A 294 1.07 -36.09 3.55
C GLU A 294 -0.43 -35.92 3.84
N ALA A 295 -0.83 -34.73 4.31
CA ALA A 295 -2.23 -34.40 4.57
C ALA A 295 -3.08 -34.42 3.28
N ALA A 296 -2.52 -34.00 2.15
CA ALA A 296 -3.18 -34.03 0.85
C ALA A 296 -3.36 -35.46 0.30
N ARG A 297 -2.31 -36.29 0.38
CA ARG A 297 -2.31 -37.68 -0.10
C ARG A 297 -3.34 -38.57 0.60
N GLN A 298 -3.61 -38.32 1.88
CA GLN A 298 -4.69 -38.99 2.62
C GLN A 298 -6.09 -38.79 1.98
N LYS A 299 -6.23 -37.84 1.06
CA LYS A 299 -7.45 -37.55 0.30
C LYS A 299 -7.26 -37.69 -1.21
N GLY A 300 -6.20 -38.34 -1.67
CA GLY A 300 -5.90 -38.51 -3.09
C GLY A 300 -5.59 -37.19 -3.80
N LYS A 301 -5.03 -36.21 -3.09
CA LYS A 301 -4.64 -34.90 -3.62
C LYS A 301 -3.14 -34.66 -3.47
N HIS A 302 -2.66 -33.64 -4.16
CA HIS A 302 -1.30 -33.13 -4.13
C HIS A 302 -1.28 -31.63 -3.79
N VAL A 303 -0.20 -31.19 -3.16
CA VAL A 303 0.02 -29.79 -2.80
C VAL A 303 0.70 -29.04 -3.94
N ARG A 304 0.09 -27.93 -4.34
CA ARG A 304 0.76 -26.87 -5.08
C ARG A 304 1.06 -25.73 -4.11
N ALA A 305 2.33 -25.54 -3.77
CA ALA A 305 2.72 -24.53 -2.79
C ALA A 305 3.28 -23.25 -3.43
N GLY A 306 3.10 -22.13 -2.73
CA GLY A 306 3.74 -20.85 -2.95
C GLY A 306 4.40 -20.38 -1.65
N LEU A 307 5.51 -19.66 -1.75
CA LEU A 307 6.20 -19.06 -0.60
C LEU A 307 6.68 -17.64 -0.90
N ASN A 308 6.14 -16.68 -0.16
CA ASN A 308 6.72 -15.35 0.00
C ASN A 308 7.81 -15.41 1.07
N TRP A 309 9.07 -15.50 0.63
CA TRP A 309 10.24 -15.66 1.49
C TRP A 309 10.45 -14.52 2.49
N PRO A 310 10.49 -13.23 2.07
CA PRO A 310 10.69 -12.10 2.99
C PRO A 310 9.75 -12.11 4.21
N GLN A 311 8.49 -12.48 3.99
CA GLN A 311 7.45 -12.48 5.02
C GLN A 311 7.16 -13.86 5.62
N ALA A 312 7.87 -14.90 5.17
CA ALA A 312 7.67 -16.29 5.59
C ALA A 312 6.21 -16.76 5.51
N VAL A 313 5.50 -16.34 4.46
CA VAL A 313 4.09 -16.70 4.23
C VAL A 313 3.99 -17.77 3.16
N PHE A 314 3.33 -18.87 3.51
CA PHE A 314 3.04 -19.98 2.61
C PHE A 314 1.62 -19.88 2.08
N PHE A 315 1.46 -20.22 0.80
CA PHE A 315 0.19 -20.54 0.17
C PHE A 315 0.21 -22.03 -0.21
N ALA A 316 -0.86 -22.76 0.06
CA ALA A 316 -1.00 -24.16 -0.33
C ALA A 316 -2.39 -24.41 -0.92
N GLU A 317 -2.42 -24.85 -2.17
CA GLU A 317 -3.60 -25.34 -2.87
C GLU A 317 -3.55 -26.86 -2.99
N PHE A 318 -4.70 -27.53 -2.84
CA PHE A 318 -4.78 -28.99 -2.83
C PHE A 318 -5.55 -29.48 -4.06
N THR A 319 -4.83 -30.06 -5.01
CA THR A 319 -5.34 -30.40 -6.35
C THR A 319 -5.28 -31.91 -6.61
N GLU A 320 -6.10 -32.42 -7.52
CA GLU A 320 -6.09 -33.85 -7.90
C GLU A 320 -4.94 -34.20 -8.86
N VAL A 321 -4.38 -33.19 -9.53
CA VAL A 321 -3.29 -33.34 -10.49
C VAL A 321 -1.97 -33.05 -9.80
N LEU A 322 -0.99 -33.94 -9.95
CA LEU A 322 0.36 -33.70 -9.47
C LEU A 322 0.92 -32.42 -10.14
N PRO A 323 1.30 -31.39 -9.38
CA PRO A 323 1.82 -30.16 -9.95
C PRO A 323 3.21 -30.37 -10.55
N ALA A 324 3.54 -29.60 -11.60
CA ALA A 324 4.85 -29.66 -12.25
C ALA A 324 5.98 -29.14 -11.35
N GLU A 325 5.67 -28.15 -10.50
CA GLU A 325 6.57 -27.62 -9.48
C GLU A 325 5.91 -27.77 -8.11
N GLU A 326 6.64 -28.35 -7.15
CA GLU A 326 6.13 -28.54 -5.79
C GLU A 326 6.03 -27.21 -5.01
N LEU A 327 6.97 -26.28 -5.25
CA LEU A 327 7.03 -24.96 -4.62
C LEU A 327 7.36 -23.86 -5.62
N LEU A 328 6.45 -22.91 -5.77
CA LEU A 328 6.72 -21.64 -6.44
C LEU A 328 7.24 -20.61 -5.42
N VAL A 329 8.40 -20.02 -5.69
CA VAL A 329 8.84 -18.82 -4.96
C VAL A 329 8.00 -17.64 -5.44
N GLU A 330 7.27 -17.02 -4.52
CA GLU A 330 6.42 -15.88 -4.81
C GLU A 330 7.19 -14.59 -4.48
N THR A 331 7.32 -13.72 -5.47
CA THR A 331 7.92 -12.39 -5.27
C THR A 331 6.80 -11.36 -5.33
N ALA A 332 6.54 -10.71 -4.20
CA ALA A 332 5.69 -9.53 -4.19
C ALA A 332 6.42 -8.42 -4.93
N ASN A 333 5.77 -7.85 -5.94
CA ASN A 333 6.37 -6.82 -6.75
C ASN A 333 5.30 -5.95 -7.41
N GLU A 334 5.73 -4.95 -8.15
CA GLU A 334 4.84 -4.05 -8.87
C GLU A 334 4.26 -4.67 -10.16
N GLY A 335 3.97 -5.97 -10.19
CA GLY A 335 3.59 -6.70 -11.40
C GLY A 335 4.71 -6.80 -12.44
N GLU A 336 5.98 -6.86 -12.00
CA GLU A 336 7.09 -7.27 -12.88
C GLU A 336 6.97 -8.79 -13.11
N VAL A 337 6.92 -9.23 -14.36
CA VAL A 337 7.23 -10.64 -14.66
C VAL A 337 8.75 -10.75 -14.51
N LEU A 338 9.21 -11.61 -13.59
CA LEU A 338 10.63 -11.92 -13.42
C LEU A 338 11.18 -12.66 -14.65
#